data_AF-A0A960UKK0-F1
#
_entry.id   AF-A0A960UKK0-F1
#
_cell.length_a   1.000
_cell.length_b   1.000
_cell.length_c   1.000
_cell.angle_alpha   90.00
_cell.angle_beta   90.00
_cell.angle_gamma   90.00
#
_symmetry.space_group_name_H-M   'P 1'
#
loop_
_entity.id
_entity.type
_entity.pdbx_description
1 polymer ?
#
loop_
_entity_poly.entity_id
_entity_poly.type
_entity_poly.pdbx_seq_one_letter_code
_entity_poly.pdbx_strand_id
1 'polypeptide(L)'
;MPAQIKLAASASLLVALLCLGCGSDDPASPEPATIGLPLTVIRAAWSTASEPFDETAQGIPTLATSRADATFWYSAPAAATRGDFDPTLPHDEAIEVVRVLCLRIPLGLSAAELTAFPPLAAVDQANAARGDSLWAGLMTGIPDGGLDLSGYDYVDLWINDYRQQTVERRGRIHLDLGRLNEDFWNPTLDAFDTEDGDGNNVLAVYEEDTGFDGVFDVDEPTSTNPYASDQDPAGDDYDPVVAREDFADSYFKINGTERNQRLDTEDLNGNGAFDLSNAYFTLGFALAETPDVEMTEIVEDVTGAPPTDGKAWRLYRLNLRDAQVRSDSGGVPDWQSIDHARVWIDDLGAGGESPLNRIEIGGIRFGSIESPPWKSSAGWAVPATASTTGD
;
A
#
# COMPACT_ATOMS: atom_id res chain seq x y z
N MET A 1 -50.41 -37.84 21.92
CA MET A 1 -49.61 -38.52 20.88
C MET A 1 -48.60 -37.50 20.38
N PRO A 2 -47.29 -37.69 20.61
CA PRO A 2 -46.28 -36.72 20.21
C PRO A 2 -45.78 -37.04 18.80
N ALA A 3 -45.71 -36.02 17.93
CA ALA A 3 -45.02 -36.11 16.65
C ALA A 3 -43.63 -35.48 16.81
N GLN A 4 -42.61 -36.27 16.51
CA GLN A 4 -41.21 -35.90 16.56
C GLN A 4 -40.87 -34.86 15.50
N ILE A 5 -40.18 -33.79 15.89
CA ILE A 5 -39.44 -32.92 14.98
C ILE A 5 -37.99 -33.40 15.01
N LYS A 6 -37.51 -33.89 13.87
CA LYS A 6 -36.11 -34.24 13.63
C LYS A 6 -35.33 -32.98 13.22
N LEU A 7 -34.24 -32.73 13.94
CA LEU A 7 -33.12 -31.90 13.51
C LEU A 7 -32.45 -32.52 12.28
N ALA A 8 -32.16 -31.71 11.27
CA ALA A 8 -31.16 -32.04 10.25
C ALA A 8 -30.34 -30.77 9.96
N ALA A 9 -29.01 -30.92 10.07
CA ALA A 9 -28.00 -29.91 9.84
C ALA A 9 -27.99 -29.44 8.39
N SER A 10 -27.73 -28.14 8.16
CA SER A 10 -27.46 -27.59 6.84
C SER A 10 -25.97 -27.30 6.74
N ALA A 11 -25.29 -28.04 5.86
CA ALA A 11 -23.89 -27.89 5.52
C ALA A 11 -23.72 -26.91 4.35
N SER A 12 -22.59 -26.20 4.38
CA SER A 12 -22.11 -25.23 3.39
C SER A 12 -22.08 -25.79 1.96
N LEU A 13 -22.51 -24.98 1.00
CA LEU A 13 -22.53 -25.30 -0.42
C LEU A 13 -21.29 -24.72 -1.10
N LEU A 14 -20.30 -25.57 -1.38
CA LEU A 14 -19.20 -25.30 -2.29
C LEU A 14 -19.65 -25.63 -3.72
N VAL A 15 -19.76 -24.64 -4.60
CA VAL A 15 -20.08 -24.88 -6.02
C VAL A 15 -18.77 -24.95 -6.81
N ALA A 16 -18.36 -26.18 -7.14
CA ALA A 16 -17.37 -26.44 -8.17
C ALA A 16 -18.09 -26.63 -9.51
N LEU A 17 -17.81 -25.78 -10.51
CA LEU A 17 -18.27 -25.98 -11.88
C LEU A 17 -17.13 -26.60 -12.71
N LEU A 18 -17.25 -27.91 -12.93
CA LEU A 18 -16.48 -28.68 -13.90
C LEU A 18 -17.05 -28.47 -15.31
N CYS A 19 -16.22 -28.04 -16.26
CA CYS A 19 -16.51 -28.15 -17.69
C CYS A 19 -15.71 -29.32 -18.29
N LEU A 20 -16.43 -30.26 -18.92
CA LEU A 20 -15.88 -31.36 -19.72
C LEU A 20 -16.23 -31.14 -21.21
N GLY A 21 -15.20 -30.88 -22.02
CA GLY A 21 -14.92 -31.53 -23.32
C GLY A 21 -15.72 -31.18 -24.58
N CYS A 22 -15.01 -30.66 -25.60
CA CYS A 22 -14.95 -31.24 -26.96
C CYS A 22 -13.73 -30.67 -27.71
N GLY A 23 -12.96 -31.51 -28.41
CA GLY A 23 -11.60 -31.22 -28.85
C GLY A 23 -11.38 -30.76 -30.29
N SER A 24 -10.16 -30.27 -30.53
CA SER A 24 -9.39 -30.35 -31.79
C SER A 24 -7.93 -30.04 -31.47
N ASP A 25 -7.02 -30.84 -32.03
CA ASP A 25 -5.57 -30.78 -31.83
C ASP A 25 -4.96 -29.41 -32.16
N ASP A 26 -4.27 -28.81 -31.20
CA ASP A 26 -3.34 -27.68 -31.41
C ASP A 26 -2.12 -27.83 -30.48
N PRO A 27 -0.88 -28.01 -31.00
CA PRO A 27 0.32 -28.11 -30.19
C PRO A 27 0.90 -26.72 -29.94
N ALA A 28 0.18 -25.92 -29.16
CA ALA A 28 0.69 -24.71 -28.53
C ALA A 28 -0.09 -24.48 -27.23
N SER A 29 0.10 -25.38 -26.26
CA SER A 29 -0.34 -25.09 -24.90
C SER A 29 0.51 -23.93 -24.39
N PRO A 30 -0.04 -22.74 -24.08
CA PRO A 30 0.65 -21.86 -23.15
C PRO A 30 0.75 -22.66 -21.84
N GLU A 31 1.94 -22.72 -21.26
CA GLU A 31 2.05 -23.20 -19.89
C GLU A 31 1.08 -22.40 -19.01
N PRO A 32 0.41 -23.02 -18.03
CA PRO A 32 -0.37 -22.26 -17.07
C PRO A 32 0.63 -21.36 -16.34
N ALA A 33 0.67 -20.08 -16.71
CA ALA A 33 1.37 -19.06 -15.96
C ALA A 33 0.87 -19.20 -14.52
N THR A 34 1.73 -19.69 -13.64
CA THR A 34 1.44 -19.83 -12.21
C THR A 34 0.97 -18.45 -11.77
N ILE A 35 -0.31 -18.32 -11.43
CA ILE A 35 -0.86 -17.05 -11.02
C ILE A 35 -0.27 -16.79 -9.63
N GLY A 36 0.86 -16.08 -9.60
CA GLY A 36 1.47 -15.62 -8.36
C GLY A 36 0.46 -14.84 -7.54
N LEU A 37 0.58 -14.93 -6.22
CA LEU A 37 -0.36 -14.35 -5.26
C LEU A 37 -0.05 -12.85 -5.08
N PRO A 38 -0.98 -11.95 -5.41
CA PRO A 38 -0.74 -10.53 -5.33
C PRO A 38 -1.05 -9.98 -3.93
N LEU A 39 -0.24 -9.03 -3.45
CA LEU A 39 -0.73 -8.03 -2.50
C LEU A 39 -1.39 -6.88 -3.28
N THR A 40 -2.46 -6.34 -2.71
CA THR A 40 -3.29 -5.34 -3.39
C THR A 40 -2.58 -3.99 -3.49
N VAL A 41 -2.82 -3.27 -4.59
CA VAL A 41 -2.40 -1.87 -4.80
C VAL A 41 -3.56 -0.89 -4.60
N ILE A 42 -4.65 -1.35 -3.95
CA ILE A 42 -5.82 -0.54 -3.63
C ILE A 42 -5.56 0.24 -2.34
N ARG A 43 -5.64 1.58 -2.39
CA ARG A 43 -5.32 2.48 -1.27
C ARG A 43 -6.01 2.13 0.03
N ALA A 44 -7.27 1.69 -0.05
CA ALA A 44 -8.12 1.47 1.12
C ALA A 44 -7.71 0.22 1.92
N ALA A 45 -6.88 -0.65 1.34
CA ALA A 45 -6.31 -1.78 2.07
C ALA A 45 -5.06 -1.40 2.86
N TRP A 46 -4.49 -0.22 2.62
CA TRP A 46 -3.27 0.25 3.27
C TRP A 46 -3.60 1.33 4.29
N SER A 47 -2.83 1.33 5.37
CA SER A 47 -2.88 2.29 6.48
C SER A 47 -1.48 2.84 6.74
N THR A 48 -1.40 3.87 7.58
CA THR A 48 -0.13 4.36 8.13
C THR A 48 0.65 3.20 8.75
N ALA A 49 1.95 3.16 8.51
CA ALA A 49 2.82 2.18 9.15
C ALA A 49 3.26 2.62 10.56
N SER A 50 3.30 1.66 11.48
CA SER A 50 4.08 1.66 12.71
C SER A 50 5.56 1.63 12.36
N GLU A 51 6.37 2.02 13.33
CA GLU A 51 7.81 2.14 13.16
C GLU A 51 8.47 0.80 12.82
N PRO A 52 9.37 0.76 11.82
CA PRO A 52 10.20 -0.41 11.57
C PRO A 52 11.08 -0.73 12.78
N PHE A 53 11.10 -2.00 13.19
CA PHE A 53 11.88 -2.43 14.34
C PHE A 53 13.39 -2.46 14.01
N ASP A 54 14.18 -1.70 14.76
CA ASP A 54 15.65 -1.68 14.66
C ASP A 54 16.32 -2.37 15.86
N GLU A 55 16.88 -3.55 15.61
CA GLU A 55 17.63 -4.33 16.61
C GLU A 55 18.95 -3.66 17.05
N THR A 56 19.51 -2.76 16.23
CA THR A 56 20.79 -2.12 16.53
C THR A 56 20.66 -1.02 17.60
N ALA A 57 19.43 -0.57 17.85
CA ALA A 57 19.12 0.54 18.74
C ALA A 57 18.82 0.11 20.19
N GLN A 58 19.37 -0.98 20.74
CA GLN A 58 19.26 -1.32 22.19
C GLN A 58 17.84 -1.19 22.79
N GLY A 59 16.77 -1.41 22.01
CA GLY A 59 15.38 -1.24 22.47
C GLY A 59 14.90 0.21 22.66
N ILE A 60 15.60 1.20 22.09
CA ILE A 60 15.11 2.58 21.95
C ILE A 60 14.71 2.75 20.48
N PRO A 61 13.44 3.05 20.16
CA PRO A 61 13.03 3.38 18.81
C PRO A 61 13.78 4.64 18.38
N THR A 62 14.80 4.50 17.55
CA THR A 62 15.55 5.66 17.00
C THR A 62 14.83 6.30 15.81
N LEU A 63 13.74 5.71 15.31
CA LEU A 63 13.00 6.17 14.13
C LEU A 63 11.64 6.81 14.46
N ALA A 64 11.18 6.80 15.73
CA ALA A 64 9.95 7.48 16.16
C ALA A 64 10.00 8.99 15.82
N THR A 65 11.20 9.57 15.83
CA THR A 65 11.43 10.98 15.47
C THR A 65 11.69 11.21 13.98
N SER A 66 11.66 10.15 13.17
CA SER A 66 12.08 10.20 11.77
C SER A 66 11.07 9.62 10.78
N ARG A 67 9.83 9.33 11.18
CA ARG A 67 8.74 9.14 10.19
C ARG A 67 8.54 10.46 9.43
N ALA A 68 8.33 10.40 8.12
CA ALA A 68 8.00 11.57 7.32
C ALA A 68 6.57 12.01 7.63
N ASP A 69 6.46 13.19 8.22
CA ASP A 69 5.16 13.77 8.53
C ASP A 69 4.42 14.05 7.23
N ALA A 70 3.09 13.98 7.31
CA ALA A 70 2.22 14.29 6.19
C ALA A 70 2.44 13.42 4.94
N THR A 71 2.92 12.19 5.12
CA THR A 71 2.91 11.19 4.04
C THR A 71 1.47 10.82 3.68
N PHE A 72 1.14 10.76 2.39
CA PHE A 72 -0.19 10.36 1.91
C PHE A 72 -0.08 9.37 0.75
N TRP A 73 -1.12 8.54 0.56
CA TRP A 73 -1.14 7.48 -0.43
C TRP A 73 -2.49 7.34 -1.14
N TYR A 74 -2.43 6.99 -2.41
CA TYR A 74 -3.62 6.90 -3.25
C TYR A 74 -3.45 5.88 -4.36
N SER A 75 -4.58 5.37 -4.86
CA SER A 75 -4.59 4.54 -6.06
C SER A 75 -4.89 5.40 -7.27
N ALA A 76 -3.91 5.58 -8.15
CA ALA A 76 -4.07 6.35 -9.38
C ALA A 76 -4.55 5.42 -10.52
N PRO A 77 -5.80 5.54 -11.01
CA PRO A 77 -6.38 4.60 -11.96
C PRO A 77 -5.87 4.76 -13.41
N ALA A 78 -5.21 5.88 -13.73
CA ALA A 78 -4.68 6.18 -15.06
C ALA A 78 -3.19 6.62 -15.00
N ALA A 79 -2.44 6.14 -14.00
CA ALA A 79 -1.04 6.49 -13.85
C ALA A 79 -0.11 5.59 -14.70
N ALA A 80 -0.54 4.39 -15.07
CA ALA A 80 0.24 3.52 -15.94
C ALA A 80 -0.67 2.73 -16.87
N THR A 81 -0.09 2.14 -17.89
CA THR A 81 -0.74 1.25 -18.85
C THR A 81 -0.08 -0.13 -18.81
N ARG A 82 -0.74 -1.17 -19.33
CA ARG A 82 -0.13 -2.51 -19.41
C ARG A 82 1.16 -2.51 -20.22
N GLY A 83 1.25 -1.67 -21.25
CA GLY A 83 2.43 -1.51 -22.09
C GLY A 83 3.65 -0.99 -21.33
N ASP A 84 3.46 -0.30 -20.21
CA ASP A 84 4.55 0.21 -19.37
C ASP A 84 5.29 -0.92 -18.63
N PHE A 85 4.65 -2.08 -18.47
CA PHE A 85 5.20 -3.28 -17.83
C PHE A 85 5.61 -4.35 -18.87
N ASP A 86 4.92 -4.36 -20.02
CA ASP A 86 5.21 -5.24 -21.15
C ASP A 86 5.04 -4.50 -22.49
N PRO A 87 6.12 -3.96 -23.07
CA PRO A 87 6.07 -3.24 -24.34
C PRO A 87 5.86 -4.17 -25.54
N THR A 88 5.86 -5.49 -25.34
CA THR A 88 5.61 -6.47 -26.42
C THR A 88 4.12 -6.72 -26.67
N LEU A 89 3.25 -6.17 -25.82
CA LEU A 89 1.81 -6.28 -25.97
C LEU A 89 1.31 -5.63 -27.27
N PRO A 90 0.28 -6.19 -27.91
CA PRO A 90 -0.47 -5.52 -28.97
C PRO A 90 -0.97 -4.15 -28.50
N HIS A 91 -1.05 -3.18 -29.41
CA HIS A 91 -1.36 -1.78 -29.06
C HIS A 91 -2.66 -1.63 -28.25
N ASP A 92 -3.71 -2.38 -28.59
CA ASP A 92 -4.99 -2.37 -27.91
C ASP A 92 -4.93 -2.90 -26.47
N GLU A 93 -4.04 -3.85 -26.18
CA GLU A 93 -3.75 -4.29 -24.81
C GLU A 93 -2.78 -3.35 -24.09
N ALA A 94 -1.78 -2.85 -24.80
CA ALA A 94 -0.73 -2.00 -24.25
C ALA A 94 -1.30 -0.70 -23.65
N ILE A 95 -2.34 -0.13 -24.27
CA ILE A 95 -3.01 1.09 -23.81
C ILE A 95 -3.98 0.86 -22.65
N GLU A 96 -4.23 -0.38 -22.22
CA GLU A 96 -5.15 -0.64 -21.11
C GLU A 96 -4.59 -0.03 -19.82
N VAL A 97 -5.35 0.88 -19.20
CA VAL A 97 -4.94 1.58 -17.98
C VAL A 97 -4.90 0.61 -16.80
N VAL A 98 -3.86 0.76 -15.98
CA VAL A 98 -3.70 -0.01 -14.76
C VAL A 98 -3.63 0.92 -13.56
N ARG A 99 -4.15 0.42 -12.45
CA ARG A 99 -4.12 1.12 -11.17
C ARG A 99 -2.78 0.88 -10.49
N VAL A 100 -2.17 1.92 -9.96
CA VAL A 100 -0.95 1.82 -9.15
C VAL A 100 -1.19 2.40 -7.77
N LEU A 101 -0.45 1.93 -6.76
CA LEU A 101 -0.41 2.54 -5.43
C LEU A 101 0.68 3.61 -5.44
N CYS A 102 0.32 4.86 -5.21
CA CYS A 102 1.26 5.97 -5.09
C CYS A 102 1.46 6.31 -3.61
N LEU A 103 2.71 6.52 -3.20
CA LEU A 103 3.08 7.09 -1.92
C LEU A 103 3.76 8.43 -2.19
N ARG A 104 3.21 9.51 -1.61
CA ARG A 104 3.75 10.86 -1.70
C ARG A 104 4.30 11.28 -0.34
N ILE A 105 5.52 11.81 -0.35
CA ILE A 105 6.24 12.28 0.83
C ILE A 105 6.47 13.79 0.64
N PRO A 106 5.99 14.66 1.55
CA PRO A 106 6.24 16.10 1.49
C PRO A 106 7.72 16.42 1.73
N LEU A 107 8.51 16.34 0.66
CA LEU A 107 9.95 16.57 0.68
C LEU A 107 10.42 17.13 -0.67
N GLY A 108 11.13 18.26 -0.65
CA GLY A 108 11.54 18.98 -1.86
C GLY A 108 10.36 19.40 -2.72
N LEU A 109 9.32 19.96 -2.09
CA LEU A 109 8.11 20.42 -2.79
C LEU A 109 8.41 21.63 -3.70
N SER A 110 7.77 21.69 -4.85
CA SER A 110 7.86 22.83 -5.76
C SER A 110 7.11 24.05 -5.22
N ALA A 111 7.45 25.23 -5.72
CA ALA A 111 6.74 26.46 -5.36
C ALA A 111 5.23 26.41 -5.71
N ALA A 112 4.85 25.64 -6.73
CA ALA A 112 3.44 25.46 -7.10
C ALA A 112 2.71 24.64 -6.04
N GLU A 113 3.28 23.51 -5.61
CA GLU A 113 2.72 22.65 -4.56
C GLU A 113 2.58 23.41 -3.23
N LEU A 114 3.61 24.18 -2.85
CA LEU A 114 3.56 25.01 -1.65
C LEU A 114 2.53 26.16 -1.74
N THR A 115 2.23 26.64 -2.95
CA THR A 115 1.19 27.66 -3.16
C THR A 115 -0.20 27.03 -3.09
N ALA A 116 -0.36 25.82 -3.63
CA ALA A 116 -1.61 25.07 -3.58
C ALA A 116 -1.96 24.66 -2.14
N PHE A 117 -0.95 24.28 -1.35
CA PHE A 117 -1.10 23.84 0.04
C PHE A 117 -0.07 24.49 0.96
N PRO A 118 -0.29 25.75 1.39
CA PRO A 118 0.63 26.48 2.25
C PRO A 118 1.03 25.78 3.56
N PRO A 119 0.16 25.00 4.25
CA PRO A 119 0.56 24.29 5.47
C PRO A 119 1.74 23.31 5.26
N LEU A 120 1.91 22.76 4.05
CA LEU A 120 2.99 21.81 3.75
C LEU A 120 4.38 22.45 3.75
N ALA A 121 4.50 23.78 3.72
CA ALA A 121 5.81 24.45 3.75
C ALA A 121 6.59 24.18 5.05
N ALA A 122 5.89 24.17 6.18
CA ALA A 122 6.50 23.85 7.47
C ALA A 122 6.92 22.37 7.55
N VAL A 123 6.09 21.49 6.97
CA VAL A 123 6.36 20.04 6.92
C VAL A 123 7.57 19.74 6.05
N ASP A 124 7.63 20.29 4.85
CA ASP A 124 8.76 20.12 3.92
C ASP A 124 10.08 20.53 4.60
N GLN A 125 10.09 21.69 5.27
CA GLN A 125 11.25 22.16 6.02
C GLN A 125 11.62 21.22 7.19
N ALA A 126 10.63 20.71 7.93
CA ALA A 126 10.85 19.81 9.06
C ALA A 126 11.34 18.41 8.59
N ASN A 127 10.77 17.87 7.52
CA ASN A 127 11.21 16.65 6.86
C ASN A 127 12.64 16.81 6.33
N ALA A 128 12.95 17.91 5.64
CA ALA A 128 14.30 18.20 5.16
C ALA A 128 15.33 18.32 6.29
N ALA A 129 14.94 18.86 7.45
CA ALA A 129 15.82 19.00 8.61
C ALA A 129 16.16 17.65 9.29
N ARG A 130 15.30 16.62 9.13
CA ARG A 130 15.54 15.26 9.66
C ARG A 130 16.57 14.47 8.85
N GLY A 131 16.85 14.88 7.61
CA GLY A 131 17.91 14.29 6.77
C GLY A 131 17.70 12.80 6.50
N ASP A 132 18.80 12.07 6.31
CA ASP A 132 18.79 10.65 5.90
C ASP A 132 18.17 9.68 6.92
N SER A 133 17.82 10.15 8.12
CA SER A 133 17.07 9.35 9.08
C SER A 133 15.58 9.19 8.71
N LEU A 134 15.09 10.02 7.78
CA LEU A 134 13.68 10.10 7.41
C LEU A 134 13.21 8.81 6.70
N TRP A 135 12.09 8.27 7.14
CA TRP A 135 11.43 7.12 6.50
C TRP A 135 9.95 7.39 6.25
N ALA A 136 9.36 6.71 5.27
CA ALA A 136 7.92 6.73 5.02
C ALA A 136 7.45 5.32 4.67
N GLY A 137 6.26 4.94 5.12
CA GLY A 137 5.77 3.58 4.88
C GLY A 137 4.29 3.41 5.08
N LEU A 138 3.79 2.33 4.51
CA LEU A 138 2.41 1.87 4.57
C LEU A 138 2.40 0.44 5.07
N MET A 139 1.37 0.08 5.82
CA MET A 139 1.13 -1.31 6.20
C MET A 139 -0.29 -1.75 5.90
N THR A 140 -0.49 -3.05 5.87
CA THR A 140 -1.80 -3.69 5.67
C THR A 140 -1.87 -4.95 6.53
N GLY A 141 -3.01 -5.18 7.15
CA GLY A 141 -3.32 -6.44 7.80
C GLY A 141 -3.95 -7.42 6.81
N ILE A 142 -3.69 -8.70 7.02
CA ILE A 142 -4.17 -9.82 6.21
C ILE A 142 -5.21 -10.58 7.04
N PRO A 143 -6.50 -10.47 6.70
CA PRO A 143 -7.57 -11.13 7.44
C PRO A 143 -7.47 -12.66 7.46
N ASP A 144 -8.29 -13.29 8.30
CA ASP A 144 -8.57 -14.73 8.27
C ASP A 144 -7.37 -15.67 8.52
N GLY A 145 -6.43 -15.26 9.37
CA GLY A 145 -5.29 -16.10 9.78
C GLY A 145 -4.08 -16.00 8.87
N GLY A 146 -4.00 -14.92 8.08
CA GLY A 146 -2.80 -14.53 7.36
C GLY A 146 -2.58 -15.28 6.04
N LEU A 147 -1.38 -15.08 5.50
CA LEU A 147 -0.96 -15.61 4.21
C LEU A 147 0.06 -16.75 4.39
N ASP A 148 -0.21 -17.90 3.76
CA ASP A 148 0.80 -18.96 3.64
C ASP A 148 1.69 -18.70 2.42
N LEU A 149 2.89 -18.20 2.70
CA LEU A 149 3.95 -17.95 1.74
C LEU A 149 5.00 -19.08 1.67
N SER A 150 4.84 -20.18 2.40
CA SER A 150 5.84 -21.26 2.49
C SER A 150 6.12 -21.97 1.16
N GLY A 151 5.19 -21.89 0.20
CA GLY A 151 5.32 -22.44 -1.14
C GLY A 151 5.95 -21.50 -2.18
N TYR A 152 6.32 -20.28 -1.81
CA TYR A 152 6.87 -19.27 -2.73
C TYR A 152 8.38 -19.11 -2.54
N ASP A 153 9.07 -18.72 -3.60
CA ASP A 153 10.54 -18.53 -3.58
C ASP A 153 10.92 -17.05 -3.70
N TYR A 154 10.11 -16.23 -4.35
CA TYR A 154 10.40 -14.81 -4.54
C TYR A 154 9.16 -13.93 -4.48
N VAL A 155 9.42 -12.64 -4.34
CA VAL A 155 8.45 -11.56 -4.50
C VAL A 155 8.94 -10.58 -5.56
N ASP A 156 8.04 -10.24 -6.48
CA ASP A 156 8.23 -9.29 -7.57
C ASP A 156 7.59 -7.97 -7.17
N LEU A 157 8.35 -6.87 -7.23
CA LEU A 157 7.88 -5.51 -6.98
C LEU A 157 8.14 -4.64 -8.21
N TRP A 158 7.06 -4.08 -8.78
CA TRP A 158 7.19 -3.04 -9.81
C TRP A 158 7.19 -1.66 -9.18
N ILE A 159 8.24 -0.91 -9.46
CA ILE A 159 8.50 0.39 -8.85
C ILE A 159 8.78 1.43 -9.93
N ASN A 160 8.20 2.61 -9.75
CA ASN A 160 8.55 3.82 -10.49
C ASN A 160 8.88 4.94 -9.49
N ASP A 161 10.13 5.42 -9.55
CA ASP A 161 10.69 6.49 -8.70
C ASP A 161 10.80 7.84 -9.44
N TYR A 162 10.29 7.90 -10.67
CA TYR A 162 10.38 9.06 -11.57
C TYR A 162 11.81 9.51 -11.91
N ARG A 163 12.81 8.62 -11.74
CA ARG A 163 14.21 8.89 -12.07
C ARG A 163 14.69 7.94 -13.16
N GLN A 164 14.91 8.44 -14.36
CA GLN A 164 15.42 7.60 -15.45
C GLN A 164 16.89 7.22 -15.24
N GLN A 165 17.73 8.18 -14.82
CA GLN A 165 19.16 7.94 -14.67
C GLN A 165 19.49 7.32 -13.31
N THR A 166 20.28 6.24 -13.30
CA THR A 166 20.70 5.55 -12.05
C THR A 166 21.37 6.49 -11.05
N VAL A 167 22.13 7.49 -11.52
CA VAL A 167 22.82 8.47 -10.67
C VAL A 167 21.86 9.40 -9.90
N GLU A 168 20.59 9.49 -10.32
CA GLU A 168 19.55 10.29 -9.68
C GLU A 168 18.70 9.48 -8.71
N ARG A 169 18.76 8.14 -8.78
CA ARG A 169 17.97 7.23 -7.93
C ARG A 169 18.49 7.27 -6.50
N ARG A 170 17.58 7.45 -5.55
CA ARG A 170 17.83 7.50 -4.11
C ARG A 170 16.75 6.71 -3.41
N GLY A 171 17.00 6.33 -2.16
CA GLY A 171 16.06 5.57 -1.37
C GLY A 171 16.32 4.07 -1.41
N ARG A 172 15.93 3.42 -0.33
CA ARG A 172 15.94 1.97 -0.19
C ARG A 172 14.57 1.52 0.25
N ILE A 173 14.01 0.58 -0.50
CA ILE A 173 12.70 0.00 -0.21
C ILE A 173 12.92 -1.24 0.65
N HIS A 174 12.03 -1.39 1.63
CA HIS A 174 11.91 -2.56 2.47
C HIS A 174 10.50 -3.12 2.38
N LEU A 175 10.40 -4.44 2.36
CA LEU A 175 9.17 -5.20 2.47
C LEU A 175 9.27 -6.09 3.70
N ASP A 176 8.42 -5.81 4.68
CA ASP A 176 8.28 -6.59 5.89
C ASP A 176 7.05 -7.49 5.79
N LEU A 177 7.19 -8.77 6.17
CA LEU A 177 6.17 -9.80 6.10
C LEU A 177 6.18 -10.62 7.38
N GLY A 178 5.09 -10.62 8.13
CA GLY A 178 4.93 -11.44 9.33
C GLY A 178 3.94 -10.83 10.30
N ARG A 179 4.22 -10.93 11.59
CA ARG A 179 3.48 -10.20 12.62
C ARG A 179 4.15 -8.86 12.85
N LEU A 180 3.41 -7.79 12.63
CA LEU A 180 3.86 -6.42 12.83
C LEU A 180 3.06 -5.79 13.96
N ASN A 181 3.73 -4.90 14.68
CA ASN A 181 3.05 -4.03 15.63
C ASN A 181 2.08 -3.11 14.87
N GLU A 182 0.83 -3.03 15.31
CA GLU A 182 -0.22 -2.20 14.72
C GLU A 182 -0.41 -0.85 15.42
N ASP A 183 0.33 -0.57 16.48
CA ASP A 183 0.36 0.70 17.20
C ASP A 183 1.10 1.76 16.36
N PHE A 184 0.35 2.44 15.49
CA PHE A 184 0.85 3.46 14.58
C PHE A 184 0.33 4.86 14.92
N TRP A 185 -0.79 4.94 15.63
CA TRP A 185 -1.43 6.15 16.12
C TRP A 185 -1.12 6.29 17.60
N ASN A 186 -0.62 7.46 18.01
CA ASN A 186 -0.22 7.73 19.40
C ASN A 186 0.59 6.62 20.12
N PRO A 187 1.65 6.04 19.51
CA PRO A 187 2.36 4.86 20.04
C PRO A 187 3.09 5.03 21.38
N THR A 188 3.05 6.23 21.94
CA THR A 188 3.54 6.50 23.30
C THR A 188 2.50 6.20 24.38
N LEU A 189 1.22 6.03 23.99
CA LEU A 189 0.12 5.77 24.91
C LEU A 189 -0.11 4.27 25.15
N ASP A 190 0.37 3.40 24.24
CA ASP A 190 0.23 1.93 24.31
C ASP A 190 -1.24 1.54 24.54
N ALA A 191 -2.11 2.12 23.73
CA ALA A 191 -3.56 2.00 23.83
C ALA A 191 -4.13 1.63 22.47
N PHE A 192 -5.13 0.75 22.47
CA PHE A 192 -5.81 0.36 21.25
C PHE A 192 -6.69 1.51 20.76
N ASP A 193 -6.29 2.16 19.68
CA ASP A 193 -7.02 3.29 19.12
C ASP A 193 -8.01 2.84 18.03
N THR A 194 -9.28 3.18 18.24
CA THR A 194 -10.38 2.88 17.32
C THR A 194 -11.54 3.83 17.53
N GLU A 195 -12.26 4.10 16.45
CA GLU A 195 -13.55 4.80 16.45
C GLU A 195 -14.72 3.93 16.93
N ASP A 196 -14.55 2.61 17.09
CA ASP A 196 -15.61 1.67 17.50
C ASP A 196 -15.95 1.83 18.99
N GLY A 197 -16.69 2.89 19.32
CA GLY A 197 -17.00 3.28 20.68
C GLY A 197 -17.90 2.28 21.41
N ASP A 198 -18.74 1.54 20.68
CA ASP A 198 -19.63 0.53 21.27
C ASP A 198 -19.11 -0.92 21.17
N GLY A 199 -18.03 -1.15 20.42
CA GLY A 199 -17.33 -2.44 20.32
C GLY A 199 -18.07 -3.47 19.46
N ASN A 200 -18.91 -3.02 18.52
CA ASN A 200 -19.71 -3.91 17.67
C ASN A 200 -19.06 -4.21 16.30
N ASN A 201 -17.90 -3.60 16.02
CA ASN A 201 -17.12 -3.68 14.78
C ASN A 201 -17.88 -3.17 13.53
N VAL A 202 -18.76 -2.19 13.72
CA VAL A 202 -19.59 -1.55 12.69
C VAL A 202 -19.64 -0.06 12.96
N LEU A 203 -19.14 0.74 12.01
CA LEU A 203 -19.18 2.19 12.10
C LEU A 203 -20.62 2.74 12.19
N ALA A 204 -20.93 3.43 13.29
CA ALA A 204 -22.06 4.34 13.40
C ALA A 204 -21.67 5.72 12.84
N VAL A 205 -21.87 5.92 11.53
CA VAL A 205 -21.36 7.08 10.76
C VAL A 205 -21.68 8.46 11.38
N TYR A 206 -22.78 8.64 12.11
CA TYR A 206 -23.12 9.95 12.70
C TYR A 206 -22.57 10.15 14.11
N GLU A 207 -22.05 9.11 14.73
CA GLU A 207 -21.65 9.08 16.13
C GLU A 207 -20.17 8.74 16.33
N GLU A 208 -19.57 7.97 15.41
CA GLU A 208 -18.25 7.35 15.57
C GLU A 208 -17.21 7.77 14.51
N ASP A 209 -17.63 8.24 13.33
CA ASP A 209 -16.77 8.64 12.19
C ASP A 209 -16.07 9.99 12.46
N THR A 210 -15.29 10.02 13.53
CA THR A 210 -14.70 11.17 14.24
C THR A 210 -13.19 11.24 14.10
N GLY A 211 -12.60 10.32 13.37
CA GLY A 211 -11.18 10.05 13.36
C GLY A 211 -10.64 9.35 14.61
N PHE A 212 -9.34 9.06 14.57
CA PHE A 212 -8.63 8.43 15.70
C PHE A 212 -8.49 9.35 16.93
N ASP A 213 -8.85 10.63 16.83
CA ASP A 213 -8.83 11.53 17.99
C ASP A 213 -10.14 11.50 18.79
N GLY A 214 -11.21 10.91 18.22
CA GLY A 214 -12.51 10.70 18.84
C GLY A 214 -13.36 11.97 18.98
N VAL A 215 -13.08 13.04 18.24
CA VAL A 215 -13.76 14.33 18.37
C VAL A 215 -14.08 14.93 17.00
N PHE A 216 -15.36 15.22 16.72
CA PHE A 216 -15.71 15.96 15.51
C PHE A 216 -15.17 17.40 15.51
N ASP A 217 -14.77 17.91 14.33
CA ASP A 217 -14.37 19.31 14.01
C ASP A 217 -14.86 20.41 14.99
N VAL A 218 -16.16 20.43 15.28
CA VAL A 218 -16.83 21.49 16.04
C VAL A 218 -16.36 21.58 17.50
N ASP A 219 -15.89 20.46 18.05
CA ASP A 219 -15.48 20.30 19.44
C ASP A 219 -13.96 20.07 19.57
N GLU A 220 -13.23 19.98 18.44
CA GLU A 220 -11.80 19.75 18.43
C GLU A 220 -11.00 20.93 19.00
N PRO A 221 -9.94 20.66 19.79
CA PRO A 221 -8.98 21.68 20.16
C PRO A 221 -8.08 22.03 18.97
N THR A 222 -7.45 23.20 19.01
CA THR A 222 -6.39 23.53 18.06
C THR A 222 -5.25 22.50 18.15
N SER A 223 -4.97 21.80 17.06
CA SER A 223 -3.90 20.79 17.00
C SER A 223 -2.56 21.39 16.55
N THR A 224 -1.48 20.68 16.89
CA THR A 224 -0.16 20.89 16.28
C THR A 224 0.07 20.02 15.05
N ASN A 225 -0.94 19.25 14.63
CA ASN A 225 -0.91 18.51 13.38
C ASN A 225 -0.64 19.50 12.23
N PRO A 226 0.36 19.25 11.37
CA PRO A 226 0.64 20.13 10.23
C PRO A 226 -0.51 20.29 9.22
N TYR A 227 -1.50 19.40 9.25
CA TYR A 227 -2.72 19.51 8.44
C TYR A 227 -3.83 20.33 9.09
N ALA A 228 -3.68 20.65 10.37
CA ALA A 228 -4.69 21.40 11.11
C ALA A 228 -4.94 22.79 10.49
N SER A 229 -6.20 23.17 10.46
CA SER A 229 -6.67 24.47 9.99
C SER A 229 -7.87 24.95 10.81
N ASP A 230 -8.31 26.18 10.61
CA ASP A 230 -9.51 26.70 11.30
C ASP A 230 -10.79 25.92 10.96
N GLN A 231 -10.82 25.20 9.84
CA GLN A 231 -11.95 24.38 9.39
C GLN A 231 -11.78 22.87 9.67
N ASP A 232 -10.59 22.46 10.06
CA ASP A 232 -10.18 21.06 10.29
C ASP A 232 -9.15 21.09 11.44
N PRO A 233 -9.59 21.37 12.68
CA PRO A 233 -8.67 21.66 13.79
C PRO A 233 -7.71 20.53 14.16
N ALA A 234 -8.07 19.26 13.95
CA ALA A 234 -7.23 18.09 14.15
C ALA A 234 -6.38 17.73 12.93
N GLY A 235 -6.77 18.15 11.73
CA GLY A 235 -6.03 17.90 10.49
C GLY A 235 -6.26 16.49 9.93
N ASP A 236 -7.44 15.93 10.13
CA ASP A 236 -7.80 14.55 9.81
C ASP A 236 -9.09 14.42 8.99
N ASP A 237 -9.72 15.54 8.61
CA ASP A 237 -10.86 15.60 7.68
C ASP A 237 -10.58 14.82 6.38
N TYR A 238 -11.51 13.93 6.00
CA TYR A 238 -11.49 13.27 4.70
C TYR A 238 -12.06 14.15 3.57
N ASP A 239 -11.29 14.32 2.49
CA ASP A 239 -11.76 14.96 1.25
C ASP A 239 -11.65 13.98 0.06
N PRO A 240 -12.78 13.48 -0.48
CA PRO A 240 -12.77 12.69 -1.69
C PRO A 240 -12.44 13.59 -2.89
N VAL A 241 -11.19 13.52 -3.36
CA VAL A 241 -10.65 14.12 -4.61
C VAL A 241 -11.70 14.82 -5.48
N VAL A 242 -11.85 16.12 -5.27
CA VAL A 242 -12.68 16.97 -6.14
C VAL A 242 -11.80 17.45 -7.29
N ALA A 243 -11.66 16.62 -8.33
CA ALA A 243 -11.07 16.91 -9.65
C ALA A 243 -10.41 18.31 -9.79
N ARG A 244 -9.26 18.54 -9.15
CA ARG A 244 -8.40 19.69 -9.46
C ARG A 244 -7.45 19.27 -10.57
N GLU A 245 -7.09 20.25 -11.41
CA GLU A 245 -6.45 20.02 -12.72
C GLU A 245 -5.08 19.32 -12.63
N ASP A 246 -4.44 19.30 -11.45
CA ASP A 246 -3.26 18.50 -11.15
C ASP A 246 -3.60 17.35 -10.19
N PHE A 247 -3.55 16.12 -10.72
CA PHE A 247 -4.06 14.93 -10.05
C PHE A 247 -3.37 14.63 -8.72
N ALA A 248 -2.05 14.79 -8.60
CA ALA A 248 -1.31 14.40 -7.37
C ALA A 248 -1.68 15.26 -6.15
N ASP A 249 -1.91 16.56 -6.37
CA ASP A 249 -2.21 17.54 -5.33
C ASP A 249 -3.65 17.42 -4.82
N SER A 250 -4.51 16.69 -5.54
CA SER A 250 -5.91 16.47 -5.16
C SER A 250 -6.11 15.38 -4.11
N TYR A 251 -5.07 14.60 -3.79
CA TYR A 251 -5.16 13.43 -2.89
C TYR A 251 -4.71 13.70 -1.45
N PHE A 252 -4.30 14.91 -1.10
CA PHE A 252 -3.68 15.19 0.21
C PHE A 252 -4.56 14.82 1.43
N LYS A 253 -5.88 15.00 1.33
CA LYS A 253 -6.88 14.65 2.36
C LYS A 253 -7.58 13.30 2.11
N ILE A 254 -7.12 12.50 1.14
CA ILE A 254 -7.77 11.23 0.78
C ILE A 254 -7.61 10.15 1.85
N ASN A 255 -6.65 10.34 2.77
CA ASN A 255 -6.36 9.46 3.89
C ASN A 255 -6.86 10.02 5.23
N GLY A 256 -7.68 11.07 5.21
CA GLY A 256 -8.36 11.56 6.40
C GLY A 256 -9.26 10.49 7.04
N THR A 257 -9.42 10.60 8.35
CA THR A 257 -10.15 9.67 9.21
C THR A 257 -11.54 10.19 9.55
N GLU A 258 -11.71 11.47 9.89
CA GLU A 258 -13.04 12.03 10.10
C GLU A 258 -13.88 12.01 8.80
N ARG A 259 -15.13 11.52 8.90
CA ARG A 259 -16.18 11.48 7.85
C ARG A 259 -15.78 10.69 6.60
N ASN A 260 -14.92 9.69 6.74
CA ASN A 260 -14.47 8.87 5.63
C ASN A 260 -15.37 7.65 5.35
N GLN A 261 -16.38 7.41 6.21
CA GLN A 261 -17.33 6.29 6.15
C GLN A 261 -16.69 4.91 6.25
N ARG A 262 -15.51 4.83 6.87
CA ARG A 262 -14.78 3.61 7.18
C ARG A 262 -14.56 3.59 8.69
N LEU A 263 -14.68 2.41 9.30
CA LEU A 263 -14.25 2.25 10.68
C LEU A 263 -12.73 2.34 10.74
N ASP A 264 -12.20 3.41 11.33
CA ASP A 264 -10.77 3.55 11.57
C ASP A 264 -10.39 2.88 12.90
N THR A 265 -9.39 2.00 12.80
CA THR A 265 -8.94 1.14 13.89
C THR A 265 -7.49 0.72 13.64
N GLU A 266 -6.76 0.51 14.73
CA GLU A 266 -5.45 -0.13 14.69
C GLU A 266 -5.55 -1.66 14.52
N ASP A 267 -6.73 -2.27 14.56
CA ASP A 267 -6.92 -3.70 14.24
C ASP A 267 -6.95 -3.89 12.71
N LEU A 268 -5.78 -3.88 12.08
CA LEU A 268 -5.67 -3.88 10.62
C LEU A 268 -5.96 -5.25 10.01
N ASN A 269 -5.73 -6.33 10.76
CA ASN A 269 -6.02 -7.70 10.32
C ASN A 269 -7.46 -8.16 10.69
N GLY A 270 -8.18 -7.38 11.50
CA GLY A 270 -9.58 -7.63 11.88
C GLY A 270 -9.75 -8.79 12.85
N ASN A 271 -8.74 -9.09 13.68
CA ASN A 271 -8.76 -10.20 14.63
C ASN A 271 -9.36 -9.81 16.01
N GLY A 272 -9.68 -8.53 16.21
CA GLY A 272 -10.22 -7.98 17.44
C GLY A 272 -9.19 -7.83 18.56
N ALA A 273 -7.90 -7.87 18.25
CA ALA A 273 -6.80 -7.72 19.18
C ALA A 273 -5.89 -6.56 18.77
N PHE A 274 -5.26 -5.97 19.79
CA PHE A 274 -4.25 -4.95 19.60
C PHE A 274 -2.88 -5.62 19.49
N ASP A 275 -2.45 -5.91 18.25
CA ASP A 275 -1.22 -6.65 17.99
C ASP A 275 0.01 -5.74 18.18
N LEU A 276 0.69 -5.87 19.32
CA LEU A 276 1.86 -5.04 19.67
C LEU A 276 3.22 -5.66 19.33
N SER A 277 3.24 -6.93 18.91
CA SER A 277 4.48 -7.69 18.76
C SER A 277 5.06 -7.62 17.36
N ASN A 278 6.38 -7.52 17.27
CA ASN A 278 7.13 -7.69 16.04
C ASN A 278 7.77 -9.09 15.96
N ALA A 279 7.40 -9.84 14.92
CA ALA A 279 8.06 -11.06 14.50
C ALA A 279 7.86 -11.22 12.99
N TYR A 280 8.80 -10.71 12.20
CA TYR A 280 8.66 -10.62 10.75
C TYR A 280 9.96 -10.90 9.99
N PHE A 281 9.79 -11.22 8.71
CA PHE A 281 10.84 -11.25 7.70
C PHE A 281 10.95 -9.88 7.03
N THR A 282 12.16 -9.39 6.79
CA THR A 282 12.41 -8.16 6.04
C THR A 282 13.32 -8.42 4.84
N LEU A 283 12.91 -7.89 3.69
CA LEU A 283 13.65 -7.89 2.43
C LEU A 283 13.83 -6.45 2.00
N GLY A 284 14.93 -6.10 1.35
CA GLY A 284 15.10 -4.74 0.85
C GLY A 284 16.13 -4.62 -0.26
N PHE A 285 16.04 -3.51 -0.99
CA PHE A 285 16.90 -3.16 -2.11
C PHE A 285 17.02 -1.64 -2.23
N ALA A 286 18.19 -1.14 -2.60
CA ALA A 286 18.34 0.27 -2.95
C ALA A 286 17.83 0.52 -4.38
N LEU A 287 17.16 1.65 -4.62
CA LEU A 287 16.65 2.01 -5.94
C LEU A 287 17.75 2.25 -6.99
N ALA A 288 18.98 2.51 -6.52
CA ALA A 288 20.15 2.63 -7.36
C ALA A 288 20.78 1.27 -7.75
N GLU A 289 20.34 0.16 -7.15
CA GLU A 289 20.78 -1.18 -7.55
C GLU A 289 20.26 -1.55 -8.95
N THR A 290 20.86 -2.59 -9.54
CA THR A 290 20.45 -3.07 -10.87
C THR A 290 19.14 -3.85 -10.75
N PRO A 291 18.05 -3.42 -11.40
CA PRO A 291 16.79 -4.15 -11.39
C PRO A 291 16.84 -5.39 -12.31
N ASP A 292 15.93 -6.34 -12.10
CA ASP A 292 15.77 -7.52 -12.96
C ASP A 292 15.19 -7.15 -14.34
N VAL A 293 14.27 -6.20 -14.36
CA VAL A 293 13.69 -5.62 -15.57
C VAL A 293 13.64 -4.10 -15.42
N GLU A 294 14.00 -3.38 -16.48
CA GLU A 294 13.93 -1.92 -16.52
C GLU A 294 13.27 -1.45 -17.81
N MET A 295 12.13 -0.76 -17.66
CA MET A 295 11.32 -0.19 -18.73
C MET A 295 11.42 1.33 -18.65
N THR A 296 12.22 1.92 -19.54
CA THR A 296 12.38 3.38 -19.66
C THR A 296 11.61 3.98 -20.83
N GLU A 297 11.10 3.14 -21.73
CA GLU A 297 10.20 3.55 -22.81
C GLU A 297 8.76 3.33 -22.34
N ILE A 298 8.01 4.42 -22.24
CA ILE A 298 6.59 4.42 -21.83
C ILE A 298 5.77 4.42 -23.10
N VAL A 299 4.71 3.61 -23.15
CA VAL A 299 3.79 3.63 -24.29
C VAL A 299 3.07 4.98 -24.32
N GLU A 300 2.95 5.60 -25.50
CA GLU A 300 2.21 6.86 -25.65
C GLU A 300 0.83 6.74 -24.98
N ASP A 301 0.55 7.66 -24.07
CA ASP A 301 -0.67 7.66 -23.28
C ASP A 301 -1.90 7.72 -24.21
N VAL A 302 -2.91 6.91 -23.89
CA VAL A 302 -4.23 6.88 -24.54
C VAL A 302 -4.92 8.25 -24.52
N THR A 303 -4.51 9.13 -23.60
CA THR A 303 -5.05 10.49 -23.49
C THR A 303 -4.45 11.48 -24.50
N GLY A 304 -3.41 11.09 -25.27
CA GLY A 304 -2.64 12.02 -26.11
C GLY A 304 -1.75 12.97 -25.30
N ALA A 305 -1.60 12.74 -24.00
CA ALA A 305 -0.57 13.38 -23.20
C ALA A 305 0.82 12.86 -23.62
N PRO A 306 1.85 13.72 -23.73
CA PRO A 306 3.21 13.24 -23.94
C PRO A 306 3.58 12.24 -22.84
N PRO A 307 4.42 11.23 -23.13
CA PRO A 307 4.93 10.32 -22.10
C PRO A 307 5.43 11.16 -20.93
N THR A 308 4.78 10.98 -19.77
CA THR A 308 4.98 11.87 -18.62
C THR A 308 6.45 11.93 -18.26
N ASP A 309 6.99 13.14 -18.22
CA ASP A 309 8.40 13.44 -17.99
C ASP A 309 8.93 12.65 -16.78
N GLY A 310 9.94 11.79 -17.00
CA GLY A 310 10.69 11.11 -15.94
C GLY A 310 10.21 9.72 -15.47
N LYS A 311 9.02 9.23 -15.86
CA LYS A 311 8.58 7.88 -15.44
C LYS A 311 9.52 6.77 -15.97
N ALA A 312 9.82 5.78 -15.13
CA ALA A 312 10.59 4.60 -15.48
C ALA A 312 10.23 3.43 -14.56
N TRP A 313 9.61 2.40 -15.14
CA TRP A 313 9.16 1.22 -14.39
C TRP A 313 10.28 0.20 -14.26
N ARG A 314 10.46 -0.33 -13.06
CA ARG A 314 11.49 -1.34 -12.76
C ARG A 314 10.91 -2.47 -11.94
N LEU A 315 11.27 -3.68 -12.32
CA LEU A 315 10.96 -4.89 -11.55
C LEU A 315 12.17 -5.25 -10.69
N TYR A 316 11.93 -5.38 -9.40
CA TYR A 316 12.87 -5.97 -8.45
C TYR A 316 12.30 -7.30 -7.98
N ARG A 317 13.04 -8.39 -8.20
CA ARG A 317 12.72 -9.73 -7.74
C ARG A 317 13.58 -10.07 -6.53
N LEU A 318 12.94 -10.18 -5.37
CA LEU A 318 13.62 -10.50 -4.12
C LEU A 318 13.39 -11.97 -3.78
N ASN A 319 14.46 -12.69 -3.49
CA ASN A 319 14.38 -14.07 -3.04
C ASN A 319 13.98 -14.12 -1.56
N LEU A 320 12.88 -14.81 -1.24
CA LEU A 320 12.38 -14.90 0.14
C LEU A 320 13.40 -15.56 1.10
N ARG A 321 14.33 -16.36 0.57
CA ARG A 321 15.40 -16.99 1.37
C ARG A 321 16.48 -16.02 1.82
N ASP A 322 16.56 -14.85 1.20
CA ASP A 322 17.51 -13.79 1.58
C ASP A 322 16.94 -12.88 2.68
N ALA A 323 15.70 -13.13 3.11
CA ALA A 323 15.04 -12.33 4.14
C ALA A 323 15.77 -12.41 5.48
N GLN A 324 15.87 -11.26 6.14
CA GLN A 324 16.38 -11.16 7.50
C GLN A 324 15.21 -11.29 8.48
N VAL A 325 15.45 -11.91 9.62
CA VAL A 325 14.46 -12.02 10.70
C VAL A 325 14.58 -10.81 11.62
N ARG A 326 13.44 -10.24 12.01
CA ARG A 326 13.33 -9.19 13.03
C ARG A 326 12.33 -9.61 14.10
N SER A 327 12.70 -9.46 15.38
CA SER A 327 11.75 -9.66 16.47
C SER A 327 12.11 -8.92 17.76
N ASP A 328 11.10 -8.34 18.42
CA ASP A 328 11.24 -7.60 19.68
C ASP A 328 11.20 -8.48 20.96
N SER A 329 10.54 -9.64 20.87
CA SER A 329 10.17 -10.47 22.02
C SER A 329 10.65 -11.92 21.91
N GLY A 330 11.56 -12.20 20.96
CA GLY A 330 12.05 -13.55 20.68
C GLY A 330 11.02 -14.43 19.96
N GLY A 331 9.96 -13.82 19.43
CA GLY A 331 9.05 -14.47 18.51
C GLY A 331 9.80 -14.93 17.26
N VAL A 332 9.31 -16.02 16.66
CA VAL A 332 9.86 -16.53 15.41
C VAL A 332 8.83 -16.25 14.31
N PRO A 333 9.18 -15.51 13.24
CA PRO A 333 8.30 -15.36 12.09
C PRO A 333 8.14 -16.71 11.36
N ASP A 334 6.98 -16.92 10.76
CA ASP A 334 6.64 -18.15 10.04
C ASP A 334 6.07 -17.82 8.66
N TRP A 335 6.65 -18.40 7.61
CA TRP A 335 6.15 -18.23 6.25
C TRP A 335 4.74 -18.81 6.06
N GLN A 336 4.28 -19.69 6.94
CA GLN A 336 2.92 -20.23 6.90
C GLN A 336 1.86 -19.28 7.47
N SER A 337 2.27 -18.21 8.18
CA SER A 337 1.39 -17.29 8.90
C SER A 337 1.94 -15.88 8.81
N ILE A 338 1.60 -15.19 7.72
CA ILE A 338 1.92 -13.78 7.51
C ILE A 338 0.66 -12.96 7.75
N ASP A 339 0.59 -12.28 8.89
CA ASP A 339 -0.60 -11.55 9.32
C ASP A 339 -0.60 -10.09 8.83
N HIS A 340 0.58 -9.57 8.50
CA HIS A 340 0.78 -8.20 8.04
C HIS A 340 1.83 -8.13 6.94
N ALA A 341 1.68 -7.11 6.09
CA ALA A 341 2.72 -6.66 5.18
C ALA A 341 2.96 -5.16 5.36
N ARG A 342 4.22 -4.73 5.40
CA ARG A 342 4.60 -3.31 5.44
C ARG A 342 5.61 -3.02 4.34
N VAL A 343 5.35 -1.99 3.55
CA VAL A 343 6.31 -1.43 2.60
C VAL A 343 6.75 -0.09 3.13
N TRP A 344 8.05 0.10 3.27
CA TRP A 344 8.60 1.35 3.76
C TRP A 344 9.91 1.70 3.07
N ILE A 345 10.28 2.97 3.15
CA ILE A 345 11.40 3.53 2.40
C ILE A 345 12.18 4.45 3.33
N ASP A 346 13.50 4.28 3.37
CA ASP A 346 14.46 5.20 3.99
C ASP A 346 15.45 5.73 2.94
N ASP A 347 16.47 6.46 3.39
CA ASP A 347 17.50 7.06 2.53
C ASP A 347 16.90 7.99 1.44
N LEU A 348 15.91 8.78 1.85
CA LEU A 348 15.14 9.65 0.95
C LEU A 348 15.97 10.81 0.36
N GLY A 349 17.25 10.95 0.75
CA GLY A 349 18.12 12.06 0.34
C GLY A 349 17.60 13.41 0.83
N ALA A 350 16.97 13.44 2.01
CA ALA A 350 16.39 14.64 2.58
C ALA A 350 17.48 15.71 2.82
N GLY A 351 17.26 16.91 2.28
CA GLY A 351 18.25 18.00 2.28
C GLY A 351 19.19 18.04 1.07
N GLY A 352 19.10 17.08 0.14
CA GLY A 352 19.79 17.11 -1.15
C GLY A 352 19.04 17.93 -2.22
N GLU A 353 19.67 18.14 -3.38
CA GLU A 353 19.07 18.88 -4.52
C GLU A 353 17.89 18.14 -5.17
N SER A 354 17.68 16.86 -4.85
CA SER A 354 16.72 16.02 -5.53
C SER A 354 16.25 14.86 -4.65
N PRO A 355 15.49 15.14 -3.56
CA PRO A 355 14.99 14.10 -2.67
C PRO A 355 14.01 13.16 -3.36
N LEU A 356 13.88 11.94 -2.83
CA LEU A 356 12.80 11.02 -3.20
C LEU A 356 11.52 11.44 -2.48
N ASN A 357 10.55 11.91 -3.25
CA ASN A 357 9.30 12.45 -2.71
C ASN A 357 8.04 11.79 -3.28
N ARG A 358 8.21 10.86 -4.23
CA ARG A 358 7.13 10.09 -4.82
C ARG A 358 7.63 8.72 -5.20
N ILE A 359 6.80 7.72 -4.96
CA ILE A 359 6.98 6.40 -5.53
C ILE A 359 5.65 5.82 -5.98
N GLU A 360 5.67 5.07 -7.07
CA GLU A 360 4.54 4.28 -7.50
C GLU A 360 4.89 2.80 -7.45
N ILE A 361 3.98 2.02 -6.86
CA ILE A 361 4.02 0.57 -6.79
C ILE A 361 3.01 0.03 -7.80
N GLY A 362 3.55 -0.52 -8.88
CA GLY A 362 2.81 -1.14 -9.97
C GLY A 362 2.51 -2.62 -9.71
N GLY A 363 2.78 -3.12 -8.50
CA GLY A 363 2.34 -4.43 -8.03
C GLY A 363 3.37 -5.12 -7.16
N ILE A 364 2.87 -5.99 -6.27
CA ILE A 364 3.67 -6.84 -5.38
C ILE A 364 3.14 -8.26 -5.55
N ARG A 365 3.98 -9.21 -5.98
CA ARG A 365 3.52 -10.55 -6.35
C ARG A 365 4.48 -11.65 -5.93
N PHE A 366 3.96 -12.64 -5.21
CA PHE A 366 4.74 -13.83 -4.84
C PHE A 366 4.71 -14.87 -5.95
N GLY A 367 5.86 -15.47 -6.26
CA GLY A 367 5.99 -16.54 -7.26
C GLY A 367 6.97 -17.64 -6.86
N SER A 368 6.95 -18.73 -7.64
CA SER A 368 7.81 -19.91 -7.46
C SER A 368 9.01 -19.86 -8.40
N ILE A 369 10.16 -20.44 -8.05
CA ILE A 369 11.43 -20.35 -8.80
C ILE A 369 11.35 -20.58 -10.33
N GLU A 370 10.35 -21.34 -10.79
CA GLU A 370 10.13 -21.64 -12.20
C GLU A 370 9.42 -20.52 -12.99
N SER A 371 8.76 -19.57 -12.32
CA SER A 371 8.02 -18.53 -13.03
C SER A 371 8.96 -17.41 -13.52
N PRO A 372 8.81 -16.94 -14.78
CA PRO A 372 9.61 -15.84 -15.32
C PRO A 372 9.33 -14.54 -14.56
N PRO A 373 10.19 -13.50 -14.71
CA PRO A 373 9.90 -12.14 -14.27
C PRO A 373 8.47 -11.73 -14.65
N TRP A 374 7.70 -11.22 -13.70
CA TRP A 374 6.32 -10.82 -13.94
C TRP A 374 6.27 -9.59 -14.83
N LYS A 375 5.76 -9.75 -16.06
CA LYS A 375 5.73 -8.68 -17.07
C LYS A 375 4.36 -8.06 -17.30
N SER A 376 3.26 -8.73 -16.97
CA SER A 376 1.92 -8.24 -17.35
C SER A 376 0.92 -8.24 -16.20
N SER A 377 0.20 -7.14 -15.99
CA SER A 377 -0.86 -7.00 -15.00
C SER A 377 -2.15 -7.78 -15.31
N ALA A 378 -2.11 -8.70 -16.28
CA ALA A 378 -3.20 -9.61 -16.60
C ALA A 378 -3.51 -10.50 -15.37
N GLY A 379 -4.51 -10.10 -14.61
CA GLY A 379 -4.81 -10.57 -13.25
C GLY A 379 -5.42 -9.49 -12.36
N TRP A 380 -5.36 -8.23 -12.81
CA TRP A 380 -5.87 -7.04 -12.12
C TRP A 380 -7.25 -6.58 -12.59
N ALA A 381 -7.95 -7.40 -13.38
CA ALA A 381 -9.26 -7.05 -13.90
C ALA A 381 -10.21 -6.72 -12.74
N VAL A 382 -10.65 -5.46 -12.70
CA VAL A 382 -11.84 -5.05 -11.95
C VAL A 382 -12.95 -5.99 -12.40
N PRO A 383 -13.71 -6.65 -11.50
CA PRO A 383 -14.88 -7.41 -11.94
C PRO A 383 -15.73 -6.44 -12.76
N ALA A 384 -15.92 -6.76 -14.04
CA ALA A 384 -16.73 -5.96 -14.94
C ALA A 384 -18.04 -5.71 -14.23
N THR A 385 -18.34 -4.43 -13.96
CA THR A 385 -19.63 -4.01 -13.42
C THR A 385 -20.69 -4.73 -14.24
N ALA A 386 -21.50 -5.54 -13.56
CA ALA A 386 -22.57 -6.30 -14.18
C ALA A 386 -23.34 -5.35 -15.11
N SER A 387 -23.22 -5.61 -16.41
CA SER A 387 -24.05 -5.04 -17.44
C SER A 387 -25.51 -5.13 -16.98
N THR A 388 -26.09 -3.99 -16.59
CA THR A 388 -27.54 -3.85 -16.48
C THR A 388 -28.10 -3.78 -17.89
N THR A 389 -28.16 -4.93 -18.55
CA THR A 389 -29.12 -5.20 -19.61
C THR A 389 -30.31 -5.89 -18.97
N GLY A 390 -31.45 -5.22 -18.96
CA GLY A 390 -32.70 -5.80 -18.47
C GLY A 390 -33.85 -4.79 -18.47
N ASP A 391 -34.45 -4.65 -19.66
CA ASP A 391 -35.81 -4.22 -19.99
C ASP A 391 -36.32 -2.81 -19.66
#